data_AF-A0A661DZQ7-F1
#
_entry.id   AF-A0A661DZQ7-F1
#
_cell.length_a   1.000
_cell.length_b   1.000
_cell.length_c   1.000
_cell.angle_alpha   90.00
_cell.angle_beta   90.00
_cell.angle_gamma   90.00
#
_symmetry.space_group_name_H-M   'P 1'
#
loop_
_entity.id
_entity.type
_entity.pdbx_description
1 polymer ?
#
loop_
_entity_poly.entity_id
_entity_poly.type
_entity_poly.pdbx_seq_one_letter_code
_entity_poly.pdbx_strand_id
1 'polypeptide(L)'
;KELGVEYLCLAGGVALNCVANGRLLREGPFKDIWIQPAAGDAGGALGAALIAWHEYHDQPRTVNGHDAMQGSYLGPRYQADTIRAQLDAQGAVYEELDDDTLSDRLSAALADEKVAGWFQGRMEFGPRSLGGRSIIGDPRSAKMQSVMNLKIKYRESFRPFAPAVLAEDVSEYFDLDRPSPYMLIVAPVKESLRTPMTAEQEQLFGIEKLNVPRSQIPAITHVDYSARVQTVHKETNPRFHAVLEQFKKRTGCSVLVNTSFNVRGEPIVCTPEDAYRCFMRTEMDYLVIENFIMAKTDQPVVEKDDAWKQEFALD
;
A
#
# COMPACT_ATOMS: atom_id res chain seq x y z
N LYS A 1 2.35 9.78 32.41
CA LYS A 1 2.68 10.23 33.78
C LYS A 1 1.43 10.50 34.61
N GLU A 2 0.51 11.35 34.14
CA GLU A 2 -0.76 11.61 34.86
C GLU A 2 -1.65 10.36 34.98
N LEU A 3 -1.85 9.62 33.89
CA LEU A 3 -2.73 8.44 33.88
C LEU A 3 -2.03 7.12 34.26
N GLY A 4 -0.70 7.10 34.40
CA GLY A 4 0.05 5.87 34.70
C GLY A 4 -0.10 4.71 33.70
N VAL A 5 -0.59 4.94 32.48
CA VAL A 5 -0.85 3.89 31.48
C VAL A 5 0.40 3.52 30.66
N GLU A 6 0.50 2.25 30.30
CA GLU A 6 1.62 1.69 29.52
C GLU A 6 1.32 1.60 28.01
N TYR A 7 0.05 1.67 27.62
CA TYR A 7 -0.42 1.51 26.23
C TYR A 7 -1.16 2.77 25.78
N LEU A 8 -0.95 3.19 24.54
CA LEU A 8 -1.57 4.40 23.99
C LEU A 8 -2.44 4.08 22.77
N CYS A 9 -3.73 4.43 22.83
CA CYS A 9 -4.62 4.40 21.67
C CYS A 9 -4.73 5.80 21.05
N LEU A 10 -4.60 5.89 19.73
CA LEU A 10 -4.61 7.14 18.98
C LEU A 10 -5.70 7.15 17.90
N ALA A 11 -6.42 8.28 17.84
CA ALA A 11 -7.35 8.65 16.78
C ALA A 11 -7.28 10.17 16.56
N GLY A 12 -8.07 10.70 15.63
CA GLY A 12 -8.00 12.08 15.14
C GLY A 12 -7.04 12.21 13.95
N GLY A 13 -7.29 13.18 13.06
CA GLY A 13 -6.52 13.33 11.81
C GLY A 13 -5.00 13.45 11.99
N VAL A 14 -4.54 14.03 13.10
CA VAL A 14 -3.11 14.13 13.46
C VAL A 14 -2.48 12.76 13.67
N ALA A 15 -3.24 11.75 14.13
CA ALA A 15 -2.74 10.39 14.32
C ALA A 15 -2.45 9.65 13.01
N LEU A 16 -2.80 10.22 11.84
CA LEU A 16 -2.33 9.71 10.53
C LEU A 16 -0.86 10.09 10.23
N ASN A 17 -0.23 10.89 11.10
CA ASN A 17 1.19 11.23 11.01
C ASN A 17 2.07 10.04 11.45
N CYS A 18 2.38 9.18 10.49
CA CYS A 18 3.18 7.98 10.71
C CYS A 18 4.63 8.24 11.20
N VAL A 19 5.18 9.44 10.95
CA VAL A 19 6.51 9.83 11.46
C VAL A 19 6.42 10.08 12.97
N ALA A 20 5.40 10.83 13.41
CA ALA A 20 5.15 11.05 14.82
C ALA A 20 4.84 9.73 15.55
N ASN A 21 4.03 8.85 14.95
CA ASN A 21 3.72 7.54 15.53
C ASN A 21 4.97 6.66 15.67
N GLY A 22 5.83 6.60 14.65
CA GLY A 22 7.08 5.84 14.72
C GLY A 22 8.04 6.35 15.80
N ARG A 23 8.09 7.67 16.01
CA ARG A 23 8.85 8.25 17.14
C ARG A 23 8.20 7.95 18.49
N LEU A 24 6.88 8.09 18.62
CA LEU A 24 6.17 7.76 19.86
C LEU A 24 6.36 6.29 20.25
N LEU A 25 6.38 5.38 19.28
CA LEU A 25 6.60 3.96 19.52
C LEU A 25 8.02 3.66 20.04
N ARG A 26 9.04 4.31 19.47
CA ARG A 26 10.45 4.03 19.78
C ARG A 26 10.98 4.84 20.96
N GLU A 27 10.58 6.10 21.07
CA GLU A 27 11.14 7.09 21.99
C GLU A 27 10.16 7.44 23.13
N GLY A 28 8.88 7.07 22.98
CA GLY A 28 7.84 7.39 23.95
C GLY A 28 7.89 6.49 25.19
N PRO A 29 7.16 6.86 26.26
CA PRO A 29 7.11 6.09 27.50
C PRO A 29 6.16 4.87 27.43
N PHE A 30 5.72 4.47 26.24
CA PHE A 30 4.70 3.45 26.04
C PHE A 30 5.32 2.12 25.62
N LYS A 31 4.79 1.01 26.13
CA LYS A 31 5.16 -0.34 25.68
C LYS A 31 4.70 -0.59 24.25
N ASP A 32 3.50 -0.11 23.93
CA ASP A 32 2.94 -0.20 22.59
C ASP A 32 1.91 0.89 22.32
N ILE A 33 1.63 1.11 21.04
CA ILE A 33 0.62 2.05 20.58
C ILE A 33 -0.32 1.37 19.59
N TRP A 34 -1.60 1.73 19.64
CA TRP A 34 -2.57 1.33 18.64
C TRP A 34 -3.17 2.58 17.98
N ILE A 35 -3.17 2.61 16.66
CA ILE A 35 -3.70 3.74 15.89
C ILE A 35 -4.84 3.23 15.03
N GLN A 36 -5.99 3.89 15.09
CA GLN A 36 -7.13 3.56 14.23
C GLN A 36 -6.76 3.79 12.73
N PRO A 37 -6.81 2.76 11.86
CA PRO A 37 -6.64 2.87 10.40
C PRO A 37 -7.27 4.10 9.73
N ALA A 38 -8.52 4.39 10.09
CA ALA A 38 -9.28 5.55 9.63
C ALA A 38 -9.33 6.64 10.71
N ALA A 39 -8.18 7.02 11.28
CA ALA A 39 -8.11 7.92 12.44
C ALA A 39 -8.71 9.33 12.21
N GLY A 40 -8.80 9.80 10.96
CA GLY A 40 -9.47 11.06 10.64
C GLY A 40 -11.00 10.99 10.77
N ASP A 41 -11.69 11.99 10.26
CA ASP A 41 -13.15 12.15 10.42
C ASP A 41 -13.95 10.96 9.87
N ALA A 42 -13.43 10.26 8.86
CA ALA A 42 -14.03 9.03 8.34
C ALA A 42 -14.28 7.98 9.44
N GLY A 43 -13.37 7.83 10.40
CA GLY A 43 -13.50 6.89 11.52
C GLY A 43 -14.56 7.30 12.56
N GLY A 44 -15.06 8.54 12.51
CA GLY A 44 -16.08 9.04 13.43
C GLY A 44 -17.37 8.22 13.38
N ALA A 45 -17.75 7.70 12.21
CA ALA A 45 -18.93 6.85 12.06
C ALA A 45 -18.82 5.55 12.86
N LEU A 46 -17.63 4.93 12.88
CA LEU A 46 -17.36 3.74 13.70
C LEU A 46 -17.41 4.08 15.19
N GLY A 47 -16.80 5.19 15.59
CA GLY A 47 -16.84 5.66 16.99
C GLY A 47 -18.27 5.91 17.47
N ALA A 48 -19.09 6.59 16.68
CA ALA A 48 -20.49 6.85 16.99
C ALA A 48 -21.31 5.57 17.16
N ALA A 49 -21.12 4.58 16.27
CA ALA A 49 -21.76 3.28 16.38
C ALA A 49 -21.35 2.52 17.64
N LEU A 50 -20.05 2.54 17.99
CA LEU A 50 -19.53 1.89 19.20
C LEU A 50 -20.04 2.55 20.49
N ILE A 51 -20.16 3.88 20.51
CA ILE A 51 -20.76 4.63 21.62
C ILE A 51 -22.23 4.23 21.79
N ALA A 52 -23.02 4.26 20.71
CA ALA A 52 -24.42 3.85 20.77
C ALA A 52 -24.58 2.41 21.29
N TRP A 53 -23.77 1.48 20.80
CA TRP A 53 -23.84 0.07 21.17
C TRP A 53 -23.43 -0.17 22.64
N HIS A 54 -22.29 0.36 23.07
CA HIS A 54 -21.73 0.04 24.38
C HIS A 54 -22.21 0.95 25.51
N GLU A 55 -22.53 2.22 25.22
CA GLU A 55 -22.89 3.20 26.25
C GLU A 55 -24.40 3.46 26.32
N TYR A 56 -25.11 3.42 25.18
CA TYR A 56 -26.56 3.65 25.17
C TYR A 56 -27.39 2.36 25.24
N HIS A 57 -26.84 1.23 24.77
CA HIS A 57 -27.51 -0.07 24.78
C HIS A 57 -26.90 -1.06 25.80
N ASP A 58 -25.96 -0.60 26.63
CA ASP A 58 -25.30 -1.38 27.70
C ASP A 58 -24.73 -2.73 27.23
N GLN A 59 -24.31 -2.82 25.97
CA GLN A 59 -23.79 -4.07 25.42
C GLN A 59 -22.33 -4.26 25.86
N PRO A 60 -21.94 -5.48 26.27
CA PRO A 60 -20.60 -5.73 26.78
C PRO A 60 -19.54 -5.51 25.71
N ARG A 61 -18.38 -4.99 26.13
CA ARG A 61 -17.17 -4.93 25.28
C ARG A 61 -16.45 -6.27 25.36
N THR A 62 -16.26 -6.92 24.23
CA THR A 62 -15.41 -8.11 24.11
C THR A 62 -14.02 -7.67 23.67
N VAL A 63 -13.04 -7.82 24.55
CA VAL A 63 -11.64 -7.51 24.24
C VAL A 63 -10.94 -8.79 23.81
N ASN A 64 -10.47 -8.83 22.58
CA ASN A 64 -9.42 -9.78 22.17
C ASN A 64 -8.09 -9.02 22.22
N GLY A 65 -7.02 -9.65 22.72
CA GLY A 65 -5.70 -9.00 22.83
C GLY A 65 -5.01 -8.75 21.48
N HIS A 66 -5.78 -8.68 20.40
CA HIS A 66 -5.33 -8.62 19.03
C HIS A 66 -6.15 -7.58 18.28
N ASP A 67 -5.60 -7.15 17.15
CA ASP A 67 -6.29 -6.26 16.25
C ASP A 67 -7.51 -6.93 15.60
N ALA A 68 -8.69 -6.32 15.79
CA ALA A 68 -9.96 -6.80 15.28
C ALA A 68 -10.44 -6.05 14.02
N MET A 69 -9.68 -5.09 13.49
CA MET A 69 -10.06 -4.33 12.29
C MET A 69 -9.94 -5.16 10.99
N GLN A 70 -9.44 -6.40 11.06
CA GLN A 70 -9.35 -7.33 9.92
C GLN A 70 -8.64 -6.71 8.71
N GLY A 71 -7.48 -6.09 8.92
CA GLY A 71 -6.73 -5.40 7.85
C GLY A 71 -7.44 -4.18 7.28
N SER A 72 -8.51 -3.70 7.93
CA SER A 72 -9.40 -2.64 7.47
C SER A 72 -10.17 -2.99 6.20
N TYR A 73 -10.28 -4.27 5.81
CA TYR A 73 -11.02 -4.68 4.60
C TYR A 73 -12.55 -4.67 4.83
N LEU A 74 -13.11 -3.48 5.01
CA LEU A 74 -14.51 -3.23 5.39
C LEU A 74 -15.37 -2.69 4.22
N GLY A 75 -14.76 -2.41 3.07
CA GLY A 75 -15.46 -1.93 1.88
C GLY A 75 -16.08 -3.05 1.02
N PRO A 76 -16.54 -2.71 -0.20
CA PRO A 76 -17.16 -3.67 -1.11
C PRO A 76 -16.15 -4.67 -1.69
N ARG A 77 -16.66 -5.86 -2.03
CA ARG A 77 -16.02 -6.88 -2.86
C ARG A 77 -16.93 -7.18 -4.05
N TYR A 78 -16.34 -7.52 -5.20
CA TYR A 78 -17.08 -7.83 -6.41
C TYR A 78 -16.94 -9.31 -6.75
N GLN A 79 -18.02 -9.92 -7.24
CA GLN A 79 -18.03 -11.31 -7.68
C GLN A 79 -17.53 -11.43 -9.11
N ALA A 80 -17.06 -12.62 -9.49
CA ALA A 80 -16.49 -12.86 -10.81
C ALA A 80 -17.43 -12.46 -11.96
N ASP A 81 -18.73 -12.80 -11.87
CA ASP A 81 -19.72 -12.45 -12.88
C ASP A 81 -19.91 -10.93 -13.05
N THR A 82 -19.87 -10.18 -11.94
CA THR A 82 -19.95 -8.71 -11.98
C THR A 82 -18.70 -8.12 -12.63
N ILE A 83 -17.53 -8.64 -12.30
CA ILE A 83 -16.26 -8.19 -12.88
C ILE A 83 -16.26 -8.48 -14.38
N ARG A 84 -16.63 -9.70 -14.78
CA ARG A 84 -16.73 -10.10 -16.18
C ARG A 84 -17.64 -9.19 -16.97
N ALA A 85 -18.88 -8.98 -16.49
CA ALA A 85 -19.84 -8.12 -17.16
C ALA A 85 -19.32 -6.69 -17.35
N GLN A 86 -18.62 -6.12 -16.35
CA GLN A 86 -18.04 -4.79 -16.46
C GLN A 86 -16.84 -4.74 -17.42
N LEU A 87 -15.95 -5.73 -17.38
CA LEU A 87 -14.80 -5.82 -18.29
C LEU A 87 -15.25 -6.01 -19.74
N ASP A 88 -16.21 -6.90 -19.99
CA ASP A 88 -16.78 -7.17 -21.31
C ASP A 88 -17.46 -5.90 -21.88
N ALA A 89 -18.21 -5.17 -21.04
CA ALA A 89 -18.85 -3.91 -21.45
C ALA A 89 -17.84 -2.82 -21.85
N GLN A 90 -16.62 -2.88 -21.31
CA GLN A 90 -15.53 -1.96 -21.63
C GLN A 90 -14.63 -2.48 -22.77
N GLY A 91 -14.91 -3.66 -23.33
CA GLY A 91 -14.09 -4.30 -24.36
C GLY A 91 -12.69 -4.70 -23.87
N ALA A 92 -12.52 -4.95 -22.58
CA ALA A 92 -11.25 -5.34 -22.00
C ALA A 92 -10.80 -6.71 -22.50
N VAL A 93 -9.49 -6.86 -22.76
CA VAL A 93 -8.89 -8.15 -23.13
C VAL A 93 -8.22 -8.74 -21.90
N TYR A 94 -8.72 -9.86 -21.40
CA TYR A 94 -8.22 -10.47 -20.16
C TYR A 94 -8.09 -12.00 -20.26
N GLU A 95 -7.21 -12.54 -19.41
CA GLU A 95 -7.15 -13.96 -19.09
C GLU A 95 -7.68 -14.18 -17.67
N GLU A 96 -8.45 -15.23 -17.46
CA GLU A 96 -8.86 -15.68 -16.12
C GLU A 96 -7.98 -16.84 -15.68
N LEU A 97 -7.31 -16.69 -14.53
CA LEU A 97 -6.35 -17.63 -14.01
C LEU A 97 -6.72 -18.05 -12.59
N ASP A 98 -6.39 -19.29 -12.22
CA ASP A 98 -6.40 -19.71 -10.81
C ASP A 98 -5.35 -18.93 -10.00
N ASP A 99 -5.50 -18.94 -8.67
CA ASP A 99 -4.67 -18.13 -7.76
C ASP A 99 -3.18 -18.46 -7.82
N ASP A 100 -2.82 -19.75 -8.00
CA ASP A 100 -1.43 -20.18 -8.04
C ASP A 100 -0.77 -19.71 -9.33
N THR A 101 -1.42 -19.95 -10.48
CA THR A 101 -0.95 -19.50 -11.80
C THR A 101 -0.87 -17.97 -11.88
N LEU A 102 -1.86 -17.27 -11.32
CA LEU A 102 -1.89 -15.81 -11.27
C LEU A 102 -0.74 -15.24 -10.44
N SER A 103 -0.55 -15.76 -9.22
CA SER A 103 0.51 -15.30 -8.31
C SER A 103 1.90 -15.56 -8.90
N ASP A 104 2.07 -16.72 -9.55
CA ASP A 104 3.31 -17.06 -10.24
C ASP A 104 3.61 -16.10 -11.39
N ARG A 105 2.62 -15.85 -12.27
CA ARG A 105 2.77 -14.93 -13.42
C ARG A 105 3.00 -13.49 -12.97
N LEU A 106 2.22 -13.01 -12.00
CA LEU A 106 2.34 -11.65 -11.49
C LEU A 106 3.68 -11.44 -10.79
N SER A 107 4.13 -12.39 -9.97
CA SER A 107 5.44 -12.28 -9.30
C SER A 107 6.61 -12.30 -10.29
N ALA A 108 6.51 -13.05 -11.40
CA ALA A 108 7.47 -12.98 -12.49
C ALA A 108 7.50 -11.60 -13.15
N ALA A 109 6.34 -11.05 -13.50
CA ALA A 109 6.24 -9.70 -14.09
C ALA A 109 6.81 -8.63 -13.14
N LEU A 110 6.49 -8.70 -11.85
CA LEU A 110 7.03 -7.78 -10.85
C LEU A 110 8.56 -7.91 -10.76
N ALA A 111 9.12 -9.13 -10.79
CA ALA A 111 10.57 -9.34 -10.78
C ALA A 111 11.28 -8.78 -12.03
N ASP A 112 10.56 -8.66 -13.15
CA ASP A 112 10.99 -7.99 -14.38
C ASP A 112 10.73 -6.47 -14.35
N GLU A 113 10.59 -5.90 -13.15
CA GLU A 113 10.36 -4.47 -12.89
C GLU A 113 9.09 -3.89 -13.54
N LYS A 114 8.08 -4.74 -13.79
CA LYS A 114 6.76 -4.30 -14.27
C LYS A 114 5.93 -3.71 -13.14
N VAL A 115 5.03 -2.80 -13.49
CA VAL A 115 4.07 -2.22 -12.55
C VAL A 115 2.69 -2.80 -12.76
N ALA A 116 2.05 -3.23 -11.67
CA ALA A 116 0.71 -3.81 -11.72
C ALA A 116 -0.29 -3.03 -10.86
N GLY A 117 -1.46 -2.75 -11.41
CA GLY A 117 -2.66 -2.46 -10.63
C GLY A 117 -3.17 -3.76 -10.01
N TRP A 118 -3.43 -3.76 -8.71
CA TRP A 118 -3.87 -4.90 -7.91
C TRP A 118 -5.19 -4.59 -7.23
N PHE A 119 -6.24 -5.28 -7.64
CA PHE A 119 -7.59 -5.16 -7.12
C PHE A 119 -8.07 -6.53 -6.68
N GLN A 120 -8.29 -6.73 -5.38
CA GLN A 120 -8.83 -7.99 -4.86
C GLN A 120 -9.57 -7.81 -3.55
N GLY A 121 -10.49 -8.71 -3.26
CA GLY A 121 -11.19 -8.78 -2.00
C GLY A 121 -11.98 -7.51 -1.67
N ARG A 122 -12.22 -7.33 -0.37
CA ARG A 122 -12.89 -6.14 0.14
C ARG A 122 -11.92 -4.96 0.13
N MET A 123 -12.42 -3.80 -0.30
CA MET A 123 -11.68 -2.54 -0.24
C MET A 123 -11.33 -2.16 1.21
N GLU A 124 -10.17 -1.54 1.37
CA GLU A 124 -9.67 -0.98 2.62
C GLU A 124 -10.51 0.23 3.06
N PHE A 125 -10.75 0.34 4.37
CA PHE A 125 -11.32 1.53 4.99
C PHE A 125 -10.20 2.43 5.52
N GLY A 126 -10.25 3.70 5.14
CA GLY A 126 -9.24 4.69 5.47
C GLY A 126 -8.43 5.16 4.25
N PRO A 127 -7.41 6.01 4.45
CA PRO A 127 -6.75 6.74 3.37
C PRO A 127 -5.57 5.98 2.73
N ARG A 128 -5.34 4.72 3.10
CA ARG A 128 -4.18 3.92 2.68
C ARG A 128 -4.66 2.69 1.92
N SER A 129 -4.01 2.39 0.81
CA SER A 129 -4.13 1.09 0.16
C SER A 129 -3.19 0.10 0.84
N LEU A 130 -3.76 -1.03 1.25
CA LEU A 130 -3.15 -2.08 2.05
C LEU A 130 -3.20 -3.44 1.32
N GLY A 131 -3.20 -3.44 -0.01
CA GLY A 131 -3.17 -4.67 -0.81
C GLY A 131 -4.56 -5.20 -1.21
N GLY A 132 -5.61 -4.40 -1.05
CA GLY A 132 -6.93 -4.60 -1.65
C GLY A 132 -7.12 -3.76 -2.91
N ARG A 133 -6.68 -2.50 -2.90
CA ARG A 133 -6.73 -1.57 -4.05
C ARG A 133 -5.39 -0.86 -4.21
N SER A 134 -4.39 -1.56 -4.72
CA SER A 134 -2.98 -1.13 -4.71
C SER A 134 -2.38 -1.02 -6.10
N ILE A 135 -1.34 -0.21 -6.24
CA ILE A 135 -0.38 -0.32 -7.35
C ILE A 135 0.91 -0.83 -6.76
N ILE A 136 1.42 -1.90 -7.33
CA ILE A 136 2.54 -2.68 -6.79
C ILE A 136 3.68 -2.78 -7.80
N GLY A 137 4.90 -2.91 -7.29
CA GLY A 137 6.12 -2.93 -8.09
C GLY A 137 7.31 -3.46 -7.31
N ASP A 138 8.42 -3.68 -8.01
CA ASP A 138 9.68 -4.18 -7.43
C ASP A 138 10.39 -3.12 -6.58
N PRO A 139 10.60 -3.35 -5.27
CA PRO A 139 11.26 -2.39 -4.40
C PRO A 139 12.77 -2.31 -4.63
N ARG A 140 13.38 -3.35 -5.22
CA ARG A 140 14.83 -3.47 -5.46
C ARG A 140 15.28 -2.59 -6.62
N SER A 141 14.36 -2.26 -7.52
CA SER A 141 14.61 -1.48 -8.71
C SER A 141 14.92 -0.01 -8.38
N ALA A 142 16.08 0.48 -8.84
CA ALA A 142 16.46 1.88 -8.69
C ALA A 142 15.59 2.85 -9.50
N LYS A 143 14.89 2.37 -10.54
CA LYS A 143 14.06 3.22 -11.42
C LYS A 143 12.57 3.20 -11.06
N MET A 144 12.12 2.20 -10.28
CA MET A 144 10.69 1.98 -10.00
C MET A 144 10.01 3.20 -9.37
N GLN A 145 10.69 3.88 -8.43
CA GLN A 145 10.15 5.10 -7.82
C GLN A 145 9.84 6.17 -8.89
N SER A 146 10.80 6.45 -9.77
CA SER A 146 10.64 7.45 -10.84
C SER A 146 9.57 7.03 -11.85
N VAL A 147 9.59 5.76 -12.28
CA VAL A 147 8.62 5.18 -13.22
C VAL A 147 7.20 5.34 -12.69
N MET A 148 6.93 4.90 -11.46
CA MET A 148 5.60 4.97 -10.88
C MET A 148 5.16 6.42 -10.63
N ASN A 149 6.06 7.30 -10.18
CA ASN A 149 5.71 8.70 -9.94
C ASN A 149 5.36 9.44 -11.23
N LEU A 150 6.13 9.27 -12.30
CA LEU A 150 5.97 10.02 -13.54
C LEU A 150 4.88 9.44 -14.45
N LYS A 151 4.85 8.11 -14.60
CA LYS A 151 4.04 7.43 -15.62
C LYS A 151 2.67 6.97 -15.13
N ILE A 152 2.49 6.92 -13.81
CA ILE A 152 1.28 6.38 -13.18
C ILE A 152 0.66 7.43 -12.26
N LYS A 153 1.46 8.01 -11.37
CA LYS A 153 0.96 9.00 -10.39
C LYS A 153 0.94 10.43 -10.91
N TYR A 154 1.63 10.72 -12.01
CA TYR A 154 1.77 12.06 -12.57
C TYR A 154 2.15 13.11 -11.50
N ARG A 155 3.15 12.78 -10.68
CA ARG A 155 3.68 13.62 -9.60
C ARG A 155 5.22 13.62 -9.60
N GLU A 156 5.81 14.35 -8.66
CA GLU A 156 7.25 14.52 -8.57
C GLU A 156 7.97 13.17 -8.44
N SER A 157 9.03 12.96 -9.24
CA SER A 157 9.68 11.66 -9.44
C SER A 157 10.27 11.03 -8.18
N PHE A 158 10.57 11.85 -7.17
CA PHE A 158 11.29 11.49 -5.95
C PHE A 158 10.39 11.13 -4.76
N ARG A 159 9.05 11.20 -4.89
CA ARG A 159 8.18 10.88 -3.75
C ARG A 159 8.28 9.39 -3.42
N PRO A 160 8.73 9.02 -2.22
CA PRO A 160 8.86 7.61 -1.84
C PRO A 160 7.50 6.92 -1.73
N PHE A 161 7.53 5.61 -1.92
CA PHE A 161 6.38 4.73 -1.73
C PHE A 161 6.53 3.89 -0.47
N ALA A 162 5.43 3.27 -0.03
CA ALA A 162 5.44 2.46 1.17
C ALA A 162 5.79 1.00 0.82
N PRO A 163 6.55 0.30 1.68
CA PRO A 163 6.74 -1.14 1.55
C PRO A 163 5.54 -1.93 2.09
N ALA A 164 5.12 -2.96 1.36
CA ALA A 164 4.37 -4.09 1.87
C ALA A 164 5.31 -5.27 2.05
N VAL A 165 5.47 -5.77 3.28
CA VAL A 165 6.40 -6.85 3.65
C VAL A 165 5.63 -8.01 4.27
N LEU A 166 6.07 -9.25 4.05
CA LEU A 166 5.58 -10.39 4.81
C LEU A 166 5.75 -10.13 6.31
N ALA A 167 4.68 -10.32 7.09
CA ALA A 167 4.68 -9.98 8.52
C ALA A 167 5.80 -10.71 9.28
N GLU A 168 6.04 -11.97 8.94
CA GLU A 168 7.07 -12.84 9.51
C GLU A 168 8.52 -12.39 9.19
N ASP A 169 8.71 -11.57 8.15
CA ASP A 169 10.03 -11.09 7.74
C ASP A 169 10.28 -9.61 8.10
N VAL A 170 9.35 -8.93 8.77
CA VAL A 170 9.42 -7.46 8.97
C VAL A 170 10.74 -7.02 9.61
N SER A 171 11.22 -7.76 10.62
CA SER A 171 12.47 -7.47 11.34
C SER A 171 13.73 -7.81 10.54
N GLU A 172 13.60 -8.45 9.37
CA GLU A 172 14.70 -8.64 8.43
C GLU A 172 14.92 -7.43 7.52
N TYR A 173 13.91 -6.59 7.35
CA TYR A 173 13.97 -5.42 6.46
C TYR A 173 13.96 -4.10 7.19
N PHE A 174 13.36 -4.04 8.38
CA PHE A 174 13.16 -2.80 9.14
C PHE A 174 13.57 -3.01 10.60
N ASP A 175 14.03 -1.93 11.23
CA ASP A 175 14.20 -1.84 12.68
C ASP A 175 12.81 -1.70 13.34
N LEU A 176 12.07 -2.80 13.27
CA LEU A 176 10.70 -2.95 13.74
C LEU A 176 10.50 -4.40 14.19
N ASP A 177 10.10 -4.57 15.45
CA ASP A 177 9.96 -5.87 16.14
C ASP A 177 8.50 -6.35 16.24
N ARG A 178 7.58 -5.66 15.55
CA ARG A 178 6.13 -5.88 15.69
C ARG A 178 5.37 -5.63 14.38
N PRO A 179 4.12 -6.09 14.29
CA PRO A 179 3.25 -5.78 13.15
C PRO A 179 3.00 -4.28 12.95
N SER A 180 2.88 -3.87 11.69
CA SER A 180 2.39 -2.55 11.29
C SER A 180 1.44 -2.73 10.10
N PRO A 181 0.22 -3.27 10.30
CA PRO A 181 -0.65 -3.66 9.17
C PRO A 181 -1.23 -2.48 8.39
N TYR A 182 -1.14 -1.25 8.90
CA TYR A 182 -1.92 -0.10 8.41
C TYR A 182 -1.10 1.02 7.75
N MET A 183 0.21 0.85 7.55
CA MET A 183 1.09 1.94 7.11
C MET A 183 1.02 3.19 8.01
N LEU A 184 0.88 3.00 9.32
CA LEU A 184 0.77 4.09 10.30
C LEU A 184 2.03 4.28 11.14
N ILE A 185 3.06 3.47 10.91
CA ILE A 185 4.36 3.53 11.59
C ILE A 185 5.46 3.67 10.54
N VAL A 186 6.37 4.61 10.77
CA VAL A 186 7.65 4.69 10.07
C VAL A 186 8.71 3.97 10.89
N ALA A 187 9.47 3.11 10.21
CA ALA A 187 10.61 2.41 10.78
C ALA A 187 11.86 2.63 9.92
N PRO A 188 13.06 2.71 10.53
CA PRO A 188 14.30 2.67 9.77
C PRO A 188 14.45 1.35 8.99
N VAL A 189 14.96 1.38 7.77
CA VAL A 189 15.42 0.18 7.05
C VAL A 189 16.56 -0.46 7.84
N LYS A 190 16.65 -1.80 7.90
CA LYS A 190 17.71 -2.51 8.64
C LYS A 190 19.09 -2.11 8.14
N GLU A 191 20.03 -1.89 9.05
CA GLU A 191 21.36 -1.34 8.72
C GLU A 191 22.10 -2.16 7.65
N SER A 192 22.00 -3.49 7.71
CA SER A 192 22.62 -4.41 6.73
C SER A 192 22.11 -4.24 5.30
N LEU A 193 20.95 -3.61 5.11
CA LEU A 193 20.37 -3.34 3.79
C LEU A 193 20.68 -1.93 3.30
N ARG A 194 21.21 -1.04 4.14
CA ARG A 194 21.47 0.36 3.80
C ARG A 194 22.73 0.49 2.94
N THR A 195 22.72 1.50 2.09
CA THR A 195 23.88 1.94 1.32
C THR A 195 24.25 3.35 1.80
N PRO A 196 25.36 3.53 2.54
CA PRO A 196 25.79 4.85 2.96
C PRO A 196 26.15 5.70 1.74
N MET A 197 25.88 7.01 1.82
CA MET A 197 26.34 7.94 0.80
C MET A 197 27.86 8.07 0.83
N THR A 198 28.47 8.32 -0.33
CA THR A 198 29.86 8.81 -0.38
C THR A 198 29.91 10.30 -0.01
N ALA A 199 31.10 10.80 0.37
CA ALA A 199 31.29 12.22 0.70
C ALA A 199 30.88 13.16 -0.45
N GLU A 200 31.09 12.75 -1.71
CA GLU A 200 30.67 13.49 -2.90
C GLU A 200 29.15 13.51 -3.02
N GLN A 201 28.50 12.37 -2.76
CA GLN A 201 27.04 12.29 -2.81
C GLN A 201 26.40 13.13 -1.70
N GLU A 202 27.01 13.21 -0.51
CA GLU A 202 26.50 14.03 0.60
C GLU A 202 26.40 15.51 0.25
N GLN A 203 27.31 15.99 -0.60
CA GLN A 203 27.37 17.36 -1.12
C GLN A 203 26.33 17.65 -2.21
N LEU A 204 25.69 16.62 -2.80
CA LEU A 204 24.60 16.82 -3.76
C LEU A 204 23.44 17.57 -3.10
N PHE A 205 22.67 18.30 -3.91
CA PHE A 205 21.51 19.05 -3.47
C PHE A 205 20.28 18.79 -4.36
N GLY A 206 19.08 18.99 -3.82
CA GLY A 206 17.84 18.86 -4.57
C GLY A 206 17.62 17.46 -5.17
N ILE A 207 17.21 17.42 -6.44
CA ILE A 207 16.82 16.19 -7.16
C ILE A 207 18.00 15.21 -7.28
N GLU A 208 19.23 15.69 -7.44
CA GLU A 208 20.40 14.82 -7.57
C GLU A 208 20.62 13.99 -6.31
N LYS A 209 20.48 14.60 -5.13
CA LYS A 209 20.57 13.90 -3.84
C LYS A 209 19.44 12.88 -3.64
N LEU A 210 18.25 13.18 -4.16
CA LEU A 210 17.06 12.34 -4.06
C LEU A 210 17.17 11.07 -4.91
N ASN A 211 17.91 11.12 -6.02
CA ASN A 211 18.11 9.98 -6.90
C ASN A 211 19.21 9.01 -6.43
N VAL A 212 19.94 9.32 -5.36
CA VAL A 212 20.97 8.43 -4.80
C VAL A 212 20.31 7.25 -4.09
N PRO A 213 20.55 5.99 -4.53
CA PRO A 213 20.04 4.80 -3.85
C PRO A 213 20.53 4.72 -2.40
N ARG A 214 19.62 4.38 -1.49
CA ARG A 214 19.87 4.36 -0.03
C ARG A 214 19.91 2.96 0.55
N SER A 215 19.56 1.95 -0.22
CA SER A 215 19.49 0.58 0.26
C SER A 215 19.40 -0.39 -0.92
N GLN A 216 19.38 -1.67 -0.60
CA GLN A 216 19.04 -2.75 -1.53
C GLN A 216 17.56 -2.74 -1.97
N ILE A 217 16.72 -1.89 -1.34
CA ILE A 217 15.29 -1.68 -1.66
C ILE A 217 15.02 -0.18 -1.89
N PRO A 218 15.68 0.45 -2.87
CA PRO A 218 15.72 1.90 -3.02
C PRO A 218 14.35 2.52 -3.32
N ALA A 219 13.42 1.80 -3.95
CA ALA A 219 12.14 2.39 -4.37
C ALA A 219 11.22 2.79 -3.19
N ILE A 220 11.43 2.18 -2.01
CA ILE A 220 10.65 2.41 -0.79
C ILE A 220 11.44 3.11 0.31
N THR A 221 12.73 3.38 0.09
CA THR A 221 13.62 3.93 1.13
C THR A 221 13.72 5.45 1.00
N HIS A 222 13.42 6.15 2.09
CA HIS A 222 13.56 7.61 2.17
C HIS A 222 15.03 8.03 2.28
N VAL A 223 15.29 9.33 2.07
CA VAL A 223 16.63 9.94 2.21
C VAL A 223 17.25 9.74 3.60
N ASP A 224 16.43 9.61 4.63
CA ASP A 224 16.82 9.38 6.02
C ASP A 224 16.87 7.88 6.39
N TYR A 225 16.88 7.01 5.38
CA TYR A 225 16.88 5.55 5.52
C TYR A 225 15.63 4.97 6.18
N SER A 226 14.53 5.73 6.26
CA SER A 226 13.26 5.24 6.80
C SER A 226 12.28 4.76 5.74
N ALA A 227 11.25 4.03 6.15
CA ALA A 227 10.13 3.64 5.32
C ALA A 227 8.84 3.50 6.15
N ARG A 228 7.68 3.71 5.52
CA ARG A 228 6.36 3.60 6.16
C ARG A 228 5.77 2.21 5.97
N VAL A 229 5.90 1.35 6.97
CA VAL A 229 5.78 -0.11 6.80
C VAL A 229 4.34 -0.59 6.83
N GLN A 230 3.98 -1.44 5.86
CA GLN A 230 2.84 -2.36 5.94
C GLN A 230 3.33 -3.79 6.15
N THR A 231 2.92 -4.44 7.24
CA THR A 231 3.05 -5.90 7.38
C THR A 231 1.82 -6.61 6.80
N VAL A 232 2.04 -7.58 5.92
CA VAL A 232 0.99 -8.37 5.27
C VAL A 232 0.89 -9.73 5.95
N HIS A 233 -0.32 -10.06 6.42
CA HIS A 233 -0.61 -11.26 7.20
C HIS A 233 -1.45 -12.23 6.37
N LYS A 234 -1.14 -13.52 6.43
CA LYS A 234 -1.87 -14.57 5.70
C LYS A 234 -3.33 -14.67 6.14
N GLU A 235 -3.61 -14.40 7.41
CA GLU A 235 -4.93 -14.51 8.02
C GLU A 235 -5.90 -13.43 7.54
N THR A 236 -5.38 -12.23 7.23
CA THR A 236 -6.21 -11.07 6.84
C THR A 236 -6.21 -10.83 5.34
N ASN A 237 -5.10 -11.13 4.65
CA ASN A 237 -4.98 -10.93 3.20
C ASN A 237 -4.16 -12.07 2.55
N PRO A 238 -4.73 -13.29 2.46
CA PRO A 238 -4.02 -14.46 1.98
C PRO A 238 -3.56 -14.33 0.53
N ARG A 239 -4.33 -13.68 -0.35
CA ARG A 239 -3.98 -13.53 -1.77
C ARG A 239 -2.79 -12.59 -1.95
N PHE A 240 -2.76 -11.46 -1.24
CA PHE A 240 -1.61 -10.54 -1.34
C PHE A 240 -0.37 -11.12 -0.65
N HIS A 241 -0.55 -11.87 0.45
CA HIS A 241 0.53 -12.66 1.09
C HIS A 241 1.12 -13.68 0.11
N ALA A 242 0.30 -14.41 -0.65
CA ALA A 242 0.75 -15.38 -1.65
C ALA A 242 1.59 -14.74 -2.77
N VAL A 243 1.19 -13.56 -3.26
CA VAL A 243 2.00 -12.81 -4.26
C VAL A 243 3.37 -12.43 -3.69
N LEU A 244 3.42 -11.93 -2.45
CA LEU A 244 4.68 -11.63 -1.76
C LEU A 244 5.55 -12.88 -1.55
N GLU A 245 4.93 -14.02 -1.19
CA GLU A 245 5.64 -15.28 -1.00
C GLU A 245 6.24 -15.79 -2.32
N GLN A 246 5.49 -15.73 -3.43
CA GLN A 246 6.00 -16.09 -4.75
C GLN A 246 7.12 -15.13 -5.21
N PHE A 247 6.95 -13.84 -4.96
CA PHE A 247 7.99 -12.85 -5.22
C PHE A 247 9.26 -13.15 -4.40
N LYS A 248 9.13 -13.49 -3.11
CA LYS A 248 10.26 -13.92 -2.25
C LYS A 248 10.95 -15.16 -2.80
N LYS A 249 10.20 -16.19 -3.19
CA LYS A 249 10.76 -17.43 -3.77
C LYS A 249 11.60 -17.14 -5.01
N ARG A 250 11.17 -16.18 -5.84
CA ARG A 250 11.84 -15.81 -7.10
C ARG A 250 13.05 -14.90 -6.89
N THR A 251 12.97 -13.97 -5.94
CA THR A 251 13.90 -12.84 -5.86
C THR A 251 14.77 -12.82 -4.61
N GLY A 252 14.42 -13.62 -3.60
CA GLY A 252 14.94 -13.51 -2.24
C GLY A 252 14.35 -12.34 -1.45
N CYS A 253 13.53 -11.47 -2.06
CA CYS A 253 12.96 -10.28 -1.43
C CYS A 253 11.50 -10.50 -1.06
N SER A 254 11.13 -10.28 0.20
CA SER A 254 9.74 -10.40 0.69
C SER A 254 9.04 -9.07 0.88
N VAL A 255 9.45 -8.07 0.09
CA VAL A 255 8.88 -6.73 0.08
C VAL A 255 8.37 -6.43 -1.32
N LEU A 256 7.25 -5.72 -1.41
CA LEU A 256 6.79 -5.05 -2.63
C LEU A 256 6.63 -3.56 -2.36
N VAL A 257 6.78 -2.74 -3.40
CA VAL A 257 6.23 -1.39 -3.40
C VAL A 257 4.70 -1.53 -3.28
N ASN A 258 4.08 -0.73 -2.41
CA ASN A 258 2.64 -0.56 -2.35
C ASN A 258 2.29 0.93 -2.29
N THR A 259 1.46 1.36 -3.23
CA THR A 259 0.87 2.70 -3.26
C THR A 259 -0.60 2.64 -3.63
N SER A 260 -1.31 3.75 -3.43
CA SER A 260 -2.75 3.81 -3.69
C SER A 260 -3.09 3.44 -5.12
N PHE A 261 -4.19 2.75 -5.39
CA PHE A 261 -4.66 2.57 -6.76
C PHE A 261 -5.56 3.72 -7.16
N ASN A 262 -4.90 4.76 -7.69
CA ASN A 262 -5.49 5.98 -8.23
C ASN A 262 -4.45 6.79 -9.02
N VAL A 263 -4.91 7.82 -9.71
CA VAL A 263 -4.11 8.91 -10.25
C VAL A 263 -4.20 10.14 -9.32
N ARG A 264 -3.36 11.16 -9.54
CA ARG A 264 -3.41 12.41 -8.76
C ARG A 264 -4.80 13.06 -8.93
N GLY A 265 -5.41 13.44 -7.80
CA GLY A 265 -6.73 14.10 -7.78
C GLY A 265 -7.92 13.14 -7.60
N GLU A 266 -7.76 11.85 -7.89
CA GLU A 266 -8.84 10.86 -7.78
C GLU A 266 -8.77 10.07 -6.45
N PRO A 267 -9.92 9.63 -5.90
CA PRO A 267 -9.95 8.68 -4.79
C PRO A 267 -9.39 7.31 -5.21
N ILE A 268 -9.11 6.44 -4.23
CA ILE A 268 -8.75 5.04 -4.51
C ILE A 268 -9.89 4.39 -5.29
N VAL A 269 -9.56 3.65 -6.36
CA VAL A 269 -10.54 2.94 -7.20
C VAL A 269 -11.42 2.02 -6.36
N CYS A 270 -12.74 2.09 -6.56
CA CYS A 270 -13.70 1.32 -5.78
C CYS A 270 -14.27 0.15 -6.60
N THR A 271 -14.69 0.41 -7.84
CA THR A 271 -15.32 -0.57 -8.74
C THR A 271 -14.32 -1.17 -9.74
N PRO A 272 -14.62 -2.35 -10.34
CA PRO A 272 -13.82 -2.88 -11.45
C PRO A 272 -13.71 -1.90 -12.63
N GLU A 273 -14.79 -1.18 -12.94
CA GLU A 273 -14.79 -0.10 -13.93
C GLU A 273 -13.79 1.02 -13.58
N ASP A 274 -13.76 1.49 -12.33
CA ASP A 274 -12.78 2.50 -11.89
C ASP A 274 -11.34 2.01 -12.07
N ALA A 275 -11.09 0.74 -11.73
CA ALA A 275 -9.78 0.11 -11.86
C ALA A 275 -9.34 0.00 -13.33
N TYR A 276 -10.24 -0.46 -14.20
CA TYR A 276 -9.98 -0.54 -15.64
C TYR A 276 -9.78 0.84 -16.26
N ARG A 277 -10.61 1.83 -15.91
CA ARG A 277 -10.46 3.22 -16.37
C ARG A 277 -9.10 3.81 -15.95
N CYS A 278 -8.71 3.64 -14.68
CA CYS A 278 -7.41 4.08 -14.19
C CYS A 278 -6.25 3.36 -14.90
N PHE A 279 -6.40 2.05 -15.15
CA PHE A 279 -5.44 1.28 -15.93
C PHE A 279 -5.30 1.78 -17.36
N MET A 280 -6.40 2.07 -18.03
CA MET A 280 -6.40 2.58 -19.40
C MET A 280 -5.78 3.98 -19.51
N ARG A 281 -5.98 4.84 -18.49
CA ARG A 281 -5.42 6.20 -18.41
C ARG A 281 -3.94 6.27 -18.04
N THR A 282 -3.36 5.21 -17.48
CA THR A 282 -1.97 5.18 -16.99
C THR A 282 -1.08 4.26 -17.81
N GLU A 283 0.23 4.28 -17.55
CA GLU A 283 1.21 3.36 -18.15
C GLU A 283 1.54 2.17 -17.25
N MET A 284 0.60 1.69 -16.43
CA MET A 284 0.77 0.40 -15.76
C MET A 284 0.91 -0.71 -16.81
N ASP A 285 1.81 -1.67 -16.56
CA ASP A 285 2.03 -2.80 -17.48
C ASP A 285 0.91 -3.84 -17.37
N TYR A 286 0.41 -4.07 -16.16
CA TYR A 286 -0.62 -5.06 -15.87
C TYR A 286 -1.73 -4.48 -14.99
N LEU A 287 -2.92 -5.06 -15.12
CA LEU A 287 -4.02 -4.92 -14.17
C LEU A 287 -4.49 -6.32 -13.78
N VAL A 288 -4.62 -6.54 -12.48
CA VAL A 288 -5.27 -7.71 -11.91
C VAL A 288 -6.51 -7.28 -11.16
N ILE A 289 -7.67 -7.82 -11.53
CA ILE A 289 -8.93 -7.71 -10.80
C ILE A 289 -9.38 -9.11 -10.41
N GLU A 290 -9.30 -9.45 -9.14
CA GLU A 290 -9.49 -10.81 -8.61
C GLU A 290 -8.67 -11.84 -9.41
N ASN A 291 -9.29 -12.62 -10.29
CA ASN A 291 -8.65 -13.68 -11.08
C ASN A 291 -8.42 -13.30 -12.54
N PHE A 292 -8.76 -12.07 -12.91
CA PHE A 292 -8.62 -11.55 -14.27
C PHE A 292 -7.34 -10.74 -14.39
N ILE A 293 -6.39 -11.20 -15.20
CA ILE A 293 -5.18 -10.47 -15.53
C ILE A 293 -5.28 -9.87 -16.93
N MET A 294 -4.84 -8.62 -17.05
CA MET A 294 -4.83 -7.84 -18.28
C MET A 294 -3.43 -7.30 -18.50
N ALA A 295 -2.85 -7.57 -19.67
CA ALA A 295 -1.64 -6.90 -20.12
C ALA A 295 -2.03 -5.62 -20.88
N LYS A 296 -1.29 -4.53 -20.62
CA LYS A 296 -1.53 -3.23 -21.26
C LYS A 296 -1.34 -3.29 -22.76
N THR A 297 -0.42 -4.13 -23.23
CA THR A 297 -0.08 -4.34 -24.64
C THR A 297 -1.21 -4.96 -25.44
N ASP A 298 -2.13 -5.67 -24.77
CA ASP A 298 -3.17 -6.45 -25.42
C ASP A 298 -4.49 -5.67 -25.45
N GLN A 299 -4.56 -4.54 -24.74
CA GLN A 299 -5.77 -3.73 -24.68
C GLN A 299 -6.00 -2.95 -26.00
N PRO A 300 -7.26 -2.70 -26.36
CA PRO A 300 -7.59 -1.81 -27.46
C PRO A 300 -6.92 -0.44 -27.29
N VAL A 301 -6.40 0.10 -28.40
CA VAL A 301 -5.85 1.46 -28.41
C VAL A 301 -7.01 2.45 -28.28
N VAL A 302 -7.08 3.14 -27.16
CA VAL A 302 -8.00 4.26 -26.94
C VAL A 302 -7.21 5.55 -27.16
N GLU A 303 -7.78 6.52 -27.89
CA GLU A 303 -7.19 7.86 -27.96
C GLU A 303 -7.04 8.40 -26.54
N LYS A 304 -5.82 8.84 -26.19
CA LYS A 304 -5.56 9.41 -24.87
C LYS A 304 -6.27 10.75 -24.77
N ASP A 305 -7.44 10.75 -24.13
CA ASP A 305 -8.02 11.96 -23.60
C ASP A 305 -7.22 12.36 -22.35
N ASP A 306 -6.45 13.44 -22.44
CA ASP A 306 -5.67 14.00 -21.34
C ASP A 306 -6.46 15.06 -20.54
N ALA A 307 -7.72 15.35 -20.90
CA ALA A 307 -8.53 16.38 -20.24
C ALA A 307 -8.77 16.09 -18.75
N TRP A 308 -8.84 14.80 -18.36
CA TRP A 308 -8.99 14.40 -16.95
C TRP A 308 -7.82 14.86 -16.06
N LYS A 309 -6.63 15.11 -16.62
CA LYS A 309 -5.48 15.65 -15.86
C LYS A 309 -5.71 17.08 -15.36
N GLN A 310 -6.68 17.80 -15.93
CA GLN A 310 -7.06 19.17 -15.55
C GLN A 310 -8.34 19.22 -14.70
N GLU A 311 -9.03 18.09 -14.51
CA GLU A 311 -10.35 18.02 -13.89
C GLU A 311 -10.30 18.22 -12.36
N PHE A 312 -9.14 17.96 -11.74
CA PHE A 312 -8.92 18.15 -10.31
C PHE A 312 -7.86 19.22 -10.07
N ALA A 313 -8.18 20.21 -9.23
CA ALA A 313 -7.27 21.29 -8.88
C ALA A 313 -5.98 20.74 -8.24
N LEU A 314 -4.85 21.34 -8.60
CA LEU A 314 -3.56 21.09 -7.96
C LEU A 314 -3.57 21.75 -6.58
N ASP A 315 -3.67 20.96 -5.52
CA ASP A 315 -3.23 21.36 -4.17
C ASP A 315 -1.71 21.59 -4.13
#